data_AF-A0A9D4CHY6-F1
#
_entry.id   AF-A0A9D4CHY6-F1
#
_cell.length_a   1.000
_cell.length_b   1.000
_cell.length_c   1.000
_cell.angle_alpha   90.00
_cell.angle_beta   90.00
_cell.angle_gamma   90.00
#
_symmetry.space_group_name_H-M   'P 1'
#
loop_
_entity.id
_entity.type
_entity.pdbx_description
1 polymer ?
#
loop_
_entity_poly.entity_id
_entity_poly.type
_entity_poly.pdbx_seq_one_letter_code
_entity_poly.pdbx_strand_id
1 'polypeptide(L)' 'MKGRDQLSEEEVVDTRRIASNRIYVERAIMRLKSFKILNSKMSNKAFKKGNKTILVISALCNLRDQLIREDNEI' A
#
# COMPACT_ATOMS: atom_id res chain seq x y z
N MET A 1 -1.23 -8.25 -30.56
CA MET A 1 -1.17 -9.17 -29.39
C MET A 1 -2.56 -9.74 -29.16
N LYS A 2 -2.76 -11.05 -29.37
CA LYS A 2 -3.94 -11.71 -28.78
C LYS A 2 -3.67 -11.80 -27.27
N GLY A 3 -4.55 -11.19 -26.46
CA GLY A 3 -4.48 -11.32 -25.00
C GLY A 3 -4.71 -12.77 -24.58
N ARG A 4 -4.34 -13.12 -23.34
CA ARG A 4 -4.68 -14.44 -22.81
C ARG A 4 -6.20 -14.62 -22.76
N ASP A 5 -6.64 -15.85 -22.90
CA ASP A 5 -8.05 -16.21 -22.76
C ASP A 5 -8.60 -15.80 -21.37
N GLN A 6 -9.92 -15.70 -21.26
CA GLN A 6 -10.56 -15.36 -19.99
C GLN A 6 -10.07 -16.28 -18.87
N LEU A 7 -9.94 -15.70 -17.67
CA LEU A 7 -9.53 -16.40 -16.46
C LEU A 7 -10.44 -17.60 -16.17
N SER A 8 -9.86 -18.72 -15.73
CA SER A 8 -10.68 -19.81 -15.17
C SER A 8 -11.33 -19.37 -13.85
N GLU A 9 -12.43 -20.01 -13.45
CA GLU A 9 -13.10 -19.66 -12.19
C GLU A 9 -12.17 -19.78 -10.96
N GLU A 10 -11.33 -20.82 -10.94
CA GLU A 10 -10.33 -21.03 -9.90
C GLU A 10 -9.33 -19.87 -9.85
N GLU A 11 -8.79 -19.47 -11.00
CA GLU A 11 -7.85 -18.36 -11.08
C GLU A 11 -8.52 -17.02 -10.69
N VAL A 12 -9.81 -16.82 -11.02
CA VAL A 12 -10.56 -15.62 -10.59
C VAL A 12 -10.66 -15.57 -9.07
N VAL A 13 -11.00 -16.69 -8.42
CA VAL A 13 -11.13 -16.77 -6.96
C VAL A 13 -9.79 -16.48 -6.28
N ASP A 14 -8.71 -17.10 -6.77
CA ASP A 14 -7.38 -16.87 -6.22
C ASP A 14 -6.90 -15.43 -6.42
N THR A 15 -7.10 -14.89 -7.63
CA THR A 15 -6.75 -13.49 -7.92
C THR A 15 -7.55 -12.54 -7.06
N ARG A 16 -8.85 -12.80 -6.84
CA ARG A 16 -9.71 -12.00 -5.96
C ARG A 16 -9.18 -12.03 -4.53
N ARG A 17 -8.82 -13.19 -3.99
CA ARG A 17 -8.26 -13.32 -2.64
C ARG A 17 -6.96 -12.53 -2.46
N ILE A 18 -6.06 -12.61 -3.44
CA ILE A 18 -4.80 -11.84 -3.44
C ILE A 18 -5.09 -10.34 -3.55
N ALA A 19 -6.00 -9.94 -4.44
CA ALA A 19 -6.37 -8.55 -4.64
C ALA A 19 -6.99 -7.93 -3.38
N SER A 20 -7.87 -8.65 -2.68
CA SER A 20 -8.46 -8.18 -1.42
C SER A 20 -7.39 -7.87 -0.38
N ASN A 21 -6.38 -8.73 -0.23
CA ASN A 21 -5.27 -8.45 0.69
C ASN A 21 -4.39 -7.28 0.21
N ARG A 22 -4.19 -7.16 -1.10
CA ARG A 22 -3.37 -6.11 -1.71
C ARG A 22 -3.95 -4.72 -1.47
N ILE A 23 -5.28 -4.57 -1.43
CA ILE A 23 -5.95 -3.30 -1.14
C ILE A 23 -5.43 -2.69 0.17
N TYR A 24 -5.24 -3.51 1.22
CA TYR A 24 -4.75 -3.01 2.52
C TYR A 24 -3.31 -2.49 2.44
N VAL A 25 -2.44 -3.23 1.76
CA VAL A 25 -1.02 -2.84 1.56
C VAL A 25 -0.94 -1.56 0.73
N GLU A 26 -1.72 -1.45 -0.34
CA GLU A 26 -1.73 -0.28 -1.20
C GLU A 26 -2.27 0.96 -0.48
N ARG A 27 -3.32 0.81 0.35
CA ARG A 27 -3.81 1.89 1.21
C ARG A 27 -2.75 2.34 2.22
N ALA A 28 -2.00 1.42 2.83
CA ALA A 28 -0.90 1.77 3.74
C ALA A 28 0.18 2.59 3.01
N ILE A 29 0.60 2.11 1.83
CA ILE A 29 1.58 2.80 0.99
C ILE A 29 1.07 4.17 0.55
N MET A 30 -0.21 4.30 0.20
CA MET A 30 -0.83 5.58 -0.17
C MET A 30 -0.74 6.59 0.99
N ARG A 31 -1.03 6.16 2.23
CA ARG A 31 -0.91 7.03 3.41
C ARG A 31 0.55 7.49 3.61
N LEU A 32 1.52 6.59 3.50
CA LEU A 32 2.95 6.94 3.57
C LEU A 32 3.34 7.96 2.49
N LYS A 33 2.89 7.75 1.25
CA LYS A 33 3.18 8.64 0.12
C LYS A 33 2.55 10.03 0.28
N SER A 34 1.48 10.18 1.05
CA SER A 34 0.84 11.49 1.30
C SER A 34 1.77 12.51 1.97
N PHE A 35 2.82 12.04 2.65
CA PHE A 35 3.87 12.89 3.25
C PHE A 35 4.88 13.45 2.24
N LYS A 36 4.79 13.04 0.96
CA LYS A 36 5.60 13.58 -0.14
C LYS A 36 7.12 13.52 0.10
N ILE A 37 7.58 12.54 0.87
CA ILE A 37 8.99 12.38 1.32
C ILE A 37 9.97 12.35 0.13
N LEU A 38 9.53 11.80 -1.00
CA LEU A 38 10.33 11.65 -2.22
C LEU A 38 10.08 12.72 -3.29
N ASN A 39 9.20 13.71 -3.02
CA ASN A 39 8.87 14.73 -4.01
C ASN A 39 9.97 15.79 -4.19
N SER A 40 10.93 15.84 -3.27
CA SER A 40 12.09 16.73 -3.34
C SER A 40 13.38 15.95 -3.52
N LYS A 41 14.36 16.53 -4.21
CA LYS A 41 15.72 15.98 -4.26
C LYS A 41 16.28 15.87 -2.85
N MET A 42 16.52 14.65 -2.41
CA MET A 42 17.04 14.37 -1.08
C MET A 42 18.57 14.36 -1.12
N SER A 43 19.23 15.00 -0.15
CA SER A 43 20.69 14.92 -0.02
C SER A 43 21.12 13.52 0.42
N ASN A 44 22.36 13.12 0.12
CA ASN A 44 22.91 11.82 0.54
C ASN A 44 22.83 11.62 2.07
N LYS A 45 22.97 12.69 2.85
CA LYS A 45 22.84 12.63 4.33
C LYS A 45 21.41 12.29 4.75
N ALA A 46 20.41 12.86 4.09
CA ALA A 46 19.01 12.57 4.36
C ALA A 46 18.61 11.18 3.84
N PHE A 47 19.12 10.74 2.69
CA PHE A 47 18.89 9.40 2.16
C PHE A 47 19.38 8.30 3.11
N LYS A 48 20.56 8.47 3.72
CA LYS A 48 21.07 7.56 4.76
C LYS A 48 20.16 7.44 5.98
N LYS A 49 19.30 8.44 6.24
CA LYS A 49 18.30 8.41 7.32
C LYS A 49 16.91 7.94 6.85
N GLY A 50 16.74 7.64 5.57
CA GLY A 50 15.45 7.33 4.95
C GLY A 50 14.65 6.24 5.66
N ASN A 51 15.31 5.16 6.09
CA ASN A 51 14.63 4.08 6.83
C ASN A 51 14.01 4.58 8.14
N LYS A 52 14.72 5.43 8.90
CA LYS A 52 14.20 6.03 10.14
C LYS A 52 13.05 7.00 9.84
N THR A 53 13.17 7.77 8.77
CA THR A 53 12.10 8.67 8.31
C THR A 53 10.82 7.90 7.96
N ILE A 54 10.94 6.80 7.20
CA ILE A 54 9.80 5.95 6.86
C ILE A 54 9.19 5.34 8.12
N LEU A 55 10.00 4.83 9.06
CA LEU A 55 9.52 4.26 10.32
C LEU A 55 8.67 5.25 11.12
N VAL A 56 9.17 6.49 11.30
CA VAL A 56 8.43 7.55 12.00
C VAL A 56 7.13 7.88 11.28
N ILE A 57 7.17 7.98 9.96
CA ILE A 57 5.97 8.29 9.17
C ILE A 57 4.95 7.15 9.21
N SER A 58 5.39 5.90 9.22
CA SER A 58 4.52 4.74 9.48
C SER A 58 3.84 4.84 10.85
N ALA A 59 4.58 5.21 11.89
CA ALA A 59 4.00 5.44 13.21
C ALA A 59 2.96 6.57 13.20
N LEU A 60 3.24 7.68 12.51
CA LEU A 60 2.26 8.77 12.33
C LEU A 60 1.02 8.33 11.54
N CYS A 61 1.17 7.47 10.54
CA CYS A 61 0.03 6.90 9.80
C CYS A 61 -0.88 6.04 10.68
N ASN A 62 -0.34 5.40 11.72
CA ASN A 62 -1.10 4.58 12.68
C ASN A 62 -1.94 5.42 13.65
N LEU A 63 -1.68 6.73 13.76
CA LEU A 63 -2.49 7.65 14.56
C LEU A 63 -3.73 8.18 13.82
N ARG A 64 -3.84 7.89 12.51
CA ARG A 64 -5.04 8.21 11.72
C ARG A 64 -6.11 7.14 11.95
N ASP A 65 -7.31 7.39 11.43
CA ASP A 65 -8.41 6.42 11.42
C ASP A 65 -7.95 5.03 10.94
N GLN A 66 -8.64 3.98 11.38
CA GLN A 66 -8.31 2.61 11.01
C GLN A 66 -8.13 2.46 9.48
N LEU A 67 -7.06 1.76 9.09
CA LEU A 67 -6.73 1.51 7.68
C LEU A 67 -7.68 0.50 7.04
N ILE A 68 -8.09 -0.47 7.86
CA ILE A 68 -9.06 -1.50 7.57
C ILE A 68 -10.28 -1.11 8.37
N ARG A 69 -11.38 -0.83 7.68
CA ARG A 69 -12.68 -0.83 8.35
C ARG A 69 -13.13 -2.28 8.34
N GLU A 70 -13.43 -2.83 9.51
CA GLU A 70 -14.27 -4.01 9.56
C GLU A 70 -15.64 -3.55 9.08
N ASP A 71 -15.87 -3.68 7.77
CA ASP A 71 -17.22 -3.65 7.25
C ASP A 71 -17.88 -4.94 7.76
N ASN A 72 -18.37 -4.90 9.01
CA ASN A 72 -19.38 -5.84 9.46
C ASN A 72 -20.60 -5.59 8.56
N GLU A 73 -21.07 -6.65 7.89
CA GLU A 73 -22.14 -6.67 6.87
C GLU A 73 -21.59 -6.28 5.47
N ILE A 74 -21.54 -7.17 4.46
CA ILE A 74 -22.53 -8.14 3.94
C ILE A 74 -21.86 -9.45 3.51
#